data_AF-A0AAU5GWC6-F1
#
_entry.id   AF-A0AAU5GWC6-F1
#
_cell.length_a   1.000
_cell.length_b   1.000
_cell.length_c   1.000
_cell.angle_alpha   90.00
_cell.angle_beta   90.00
_cell.angle_gamma   90.00
#
_symmetry.space_group_name_H-M   'P 1'
#
loop_
_entity.id
_entity.type
_entity.pdbx_description
1 polymer ?
#
loop_
_entity_poly.entity_id
_entity_poly.type
_entity_poly.pdbx_seq_one_letter_code
_entity_poly.pdbx_strand_id
1 'polypeptide(L)'
;MTTDHQPDLPTLLNLCAQATADHQAGLAADKADADAENILMVVGAATVRFGPDAAVAFGPWQPVDAPEAETLQMFARLTDTVYLRYTAEVDGKLPWFHLVVNCDACLSSREARVSDLADLAAALHVAGVR
;
A
#
# COMPACT_ATOMS: atom_id res chain seq x y z
N MET A 1 34.25 -3.97 -48.47
CA MET A 1 34.48 -4.92 -47.37
C MET A 1 33.86 -4.30 -46.12
N THR A 2 32.59 -4.58 -45.87
CA THR A 2 31.91 -4.19 -44.63
C THR A 2 32.24 -5.24 -43.59
N THR A 3 33.07 -4.89 -42.61
CA THR A 3 33.30 -5.71 -41.43
C THR A 3 32.00 -5.80 -40.64
N ASP A 4 31.31 -6.93 -40.76
CA ASP A 4 30.28 -7.37 -39.82
C ASP A 4 30.93 -7.43 -38.42
N HIS A 5 30.75 -6.38 -37.63
CA HIS A 5 31.03 -6.43 -36.20
C HIS A 5 29.84 -7.12 -35.53
N GLN A 6 29.85 -8.45 -35.51
CA GLN A 6 28.97 -9.16 -34.60
C GLN A 6 29.38 -8.77 -33.17
N PRO A 7 28.45 -8.26 -32.35
CA PRO A 7 28.75 -7.94 -30.96
C PRO A 7 29.20 -9.22 -30.26
N ASP A 8 30.33 -9.16 -29.56
CA ASP A 8 30.82 -10.30 -28.80
C ASP A 8 29.86 -10.64 -27.64
N LEU A 9 29.89 -11.90 -27.21
CA LEU A 9 29.00 -12.41 -26.16
C LEU A 9 29.04 -11.55 -24.86
N PRO A 10 30.21 -11.05 -24.39
CA PRO A 10 30.27 -10.11 -23.27
C PRO A 10 29.49 -8.81 -23.52
N THR A 11 29.59 -8.22 -24.72
CA THR A 11 28.84 -7.02 -25.10
C THR A 11 27.34 -7.28 -25.08
N LEU A 12 26.88 -8.42 -25.60
CA LEU A 12 25.46 -8.79 -25.55
C LEU A 12 24.95 -8.98 -24.12
N LEU A 13 25.72 -9.65 -23.24
CA LEU A 13 25.34 -9.83 -21.83
C LEU A 13 25.25 -8.49 -21.08
N ASN A 14 26.17 -7.56 -21.33
CA ASN A 14 26.12 -6.22 -20.74
C ASN A 14 24.89 -5.43 -21.21
N LEU A 15 24.54 -5.50 -22.49
CA LEU A 15 23.34 -4.85 -23.02
C LEU A 15 22.06 -5.44 -22.42
N CYS A 16 21.99 -6.77 -22.22
CA CYS A 16 20.87 -7.42 -21.54
C CYS A 16 20.75 -7.01 -20.07
N ALA A 17 21.88 -6.92 -19.36
CA ALA A 17 21.91 -6.45 -17.97
C ALA A 17 21.43 -5.00 -17.86
N GLN A 18 21.91 -4.12 -18.74
CA GLN A 18 21.48 -2.71 -18.78
C GLN A 18 19.99 -2.60 -19.10
N ALA A 19 19.50 -3.31 -20.12
CA ALA A 19 18.09 -3.30 -20.48
C ALA A 19 17.19 -3.81 -19.35
N THR A 20 17.66 -4.80 -18.58
CA THR A 20 16.94 -5.30 -17.40
C THR A 20 16.92 -4.26 -16.28
N ALA A 21 18.05 -3.60 -16.02
CA ALA A 21 18.14 -2.55 -15.01
C ALA A 21 17.24 -1.36 -15.36
N ASP A 22 17.26 -0.92 -16.62
CA ASP A 22 16.42 0.17 -17.12
C ASP A 22 14.93 -0.20 -17.04
N HIS A 23 14.58 -1.44 -17.40
CA HIS A 23 13.20 -1.92 -17.28
C HIS A 23 12.73 -1.98 -15.83
N GLN A 24 13.56 -2.49 -14.92
CA GLN A 24 13.25 -2.52 -13.48
C GLN A 24 13.12 -1.10 -12.90
N ALA A 25 13.97 -0.16 -13.33
CA ALA A 25 13.88 1.23 -12.92
C ALA A 25 12.58 1.88 -13.42
N GLY A 26 12.16 1.60 -14.67
CA GLY A 26 10.88 2.05 -15.20
C GLY A 26 9.70 1.52 -14.39
N LEU A 27 9.66 0.21 -14.12
CA LEU A 27 8.62 -0.41 -13.29
C LEU A 27 8.57 0.18 -11.87
N ALA A 28 9.73 0.50 -11.28
CA ALA A 28 9.79 1.13 -9.97
C ALA A 28 9.23 2.56 -9.96
N ALA A 29 9.49 3.34 -11.03
CA ALA A 29 8.93 4.69 -11.20
C ALA A 29 7.41 4.64 -11.40
N ASP A 30 6.93 3.79 -12.30
CA ASP A 30 5.48 3.61 -12.54
C ASP A 30 4.74 3.17 -11.27
N LYS A 31 5.35 2.28 -10.47
CA LYS A 31 4.81 1.87 -9.17
C LYS A 31 4.77 3.04 -8.18
N ALA A 32 5.81 3.86 -8.12
CA ALA A 32 5.84 5.00 -7.20
C ALA A 32 4.77 6.05 -7.52
N ASP A 33 4.53 6.32 -8.81
CA ASP A 33 3.47 7.22 -9.25
C ASP A 33 2.07 6.65 -8.92
N ALA A 34 1.84 5.36 -9.21
CA ALA A 34 0.59 4.69 -8.84
C ALA A 34 0.36 4.68 -7.32
N ASP A 35 1.40 4.41 -6.53
CA ASP A 35 1.32 4.43 -5.06
C ASP A 35 0.99 5.84 -4.55
N ALA A 36 1.53 6.90 -5.16
CA ALA A 36 1.21 8.28 -4.82
C ALA A 36 -0.27 8.62 -5.08
N GLU A 37 -0.81 8.21 -6.23
CA GLU A 37 -2.24 8.38 -6.54
C GLU A 37 -3.14 7.60 -5.57
N ASN A 38 -2.76 6.37 -5.24
CA ASN A 38 -3.48 5.53 -4.27
C ASN A 38 -3.47 6.14 -2.86
N ILE A 39 -2.34 6.76 -2.44
CA ILE A 39 -2.24 7.50 -1.18
C ILE A 39 -3.23 8.66 -1.16
N LEU A 40 -3.30 9.45 -2.23
CA LEU A 40 -4.25 10.57 -2.32
C LEU A 40 -5.70 10.08 -2.22
N MET A 41 -6.02 8.96 -2.87
CA MET A 41 -7.36 8.37 -2.79
C MET A 41 -7.74 7.93 -1.38
N VAL A 42 -6.84 7.22 -0.68
CA VAL A 42 -7.13 6.77 0.69
C VAL A 42 -7.22 7.93 1.68
N VAL A 43 -6.40 8.97 1.53
CA VAL A 43 -6.49 10.20 2.34
C VAL A 43 -7.83 10.89 2.10
N GLY A 44 -8.30 10.98 0.86
CA GLY A 44 -9.63 11.49 0.52
C GLY A 44 -10.74 10.67 1.18
N ALA A 45 -10.68 9.34 1.07
CA ALA A 45 -11.66 8.46 1.70
C ALA A 45 -11.66 8.58 3.24
N ALA A 46 -10.49 8.66 3.87
CA ALA A 46 -10.35 8.86 5.31
C ALA A 46 -10.89 10.23 5.74
N THR A 47 -10.67 11.27 4.94
CA THR A 47 -11.21 12.62 5.19
C THR A 47 -12.73 12.62 5.19
N VAL A 48 -13.36 11.93 4.24
CA VAL A 48 -14.83 11.80 4.19
C VAL A 48 -15.36 11.00 5.37
N ARG A 49 -14.65 9.93 5.77
CA ARG A 49 -15.16 8.97 6.76
C ARG A 49 -14.91 9.38 8.21
N PHE A 50 -13.78 10.00 8.48
CA PHE A 50 -13.30 10.30 9.83
C PHE A 50 -13.09 11.80 10.08
N GLY A 51 -13.20 12.62 9.04
CA GLY A 51 -12.89 14.05 9.08
C GLY A 51 -11.43 14.36 8.71
N PRO A 52 -11.15 15.61 8.31
CA PRO A 52 -9.82 16.02 7.82
C PRO A 52 -8.74 15.90 8.89
N ASP A 53 -9.04 16.28 10.14
CA ASP A 53 -8.06 16.25 11.23
C ASP A 53 -7.60 14.81 11.53
N ALA A 54 -8.54 13.86 11.54
CA ALA A 54 -8.24 12.45 11.75
C ALA A 54 -7.43 11.88 10.58
N ALA A 55 -7.81 12.20 9.34
CA ALA A 55 -7.10 11.74 8.14
C ALA A 55 -5.62 12.17 8.12
N VAL A 56 -5.32 13.39 8.60
CA VAL A 56 -3.95 13.88 8.76
C VAL A 56 -3.24 13.18 9.93
N ALA A 57 -3.94 12.97 11.04
CA ALA A 57 -3.37 12.36 12.25
C ALA A 57 -2.96 10.89 12.08
N PHE A 58 -3.57 10.14 11.15
CA PHE A 58 -3.18 8.75 10.87
C PHE A 58 -1.76 8.61 10.32
N GLY A 59 -1.15 9.68 9.84
CA GLY A 59 0.22 9.67 9.33
C GLY A 59 0.32 9.06 7.93
N PRO A 60 1.51 8.53 7.54
CA PRO A 60 1.75 8.07 6.18
C PRO A 60 1.00 6.77 5.90
N TRP A 61 0.23 6.78 4.81
CA TRP A 61 -0.35 5.57 4.23
C TRP A 61 0.69 4.83 3.39
N GLN A 62 0.70 3.51 3.50
CA GLN A 62 1.63 2.63 2.81
C GLN A 62 0.86 1.60 2.00
N PRO A 63 1.30 1.30 0.76
CA PRO A 63 0.72 0.22 -0.02
C PRO A 63 0.97 -1.12 0.66
N VAL A 64 -0.03 -2.00 0.58
CA VAL A 64 0.16 -3.42 0.84
C VAL A 64 0.42 -4.07 -0.51
N ASP A 65 1.49 -4.86 -0.62
CA ASP A 65 1.66 -5.75 -1.76
C ASP A 65 0.62 -6.88 -1.65
N ALA A 66 -0.59 -6.59 -2.10
CA ALA A 66 -1.69 -7.54 -2.14
C ALA A 66 -1.44 -8.52 -3.32
N PRO A 67 -1.55 -9.84 -3.10
CA PRO A 67 -1.40 -10.82 -4.17
C PRO A 67 -2.58 -10.81 -5.17
N GLU A 68 -3.69 -10.14 -4.81
CA GLU A 68 -4.92 -10.09 -5.59
C GLU A 68 -4.91 -8.86 -6.50
N ALA A 69 -4.81 -9.09 -7.82
CA ALA A 69 -4.69 -8.08 -8.86
C ALA A 69 -5.84 -7.05 -8.92
N GLU A 70 -6.92 -7.24 -8.15
CA GLU A 70 -8.17 -6.48 -8.21
C GLU A 70 -8.55 -5.80 -6.89
N THR A 71 -7.65 -5.81 -5.89
CA THR A 71 -7.89 -5.08 -4.64
C THR A 71 -6.76 -4.10 -4.34
N LEU A 72 -7.12 -2.83 -4.17
CA LEU A 72 -6.21 -1.88 -3.57
C LEU A 72 -6.29 -2.03 -2.06
N GLN A 73 -5.14 -2.24 -1.44
CA GLN A 73 -5.00 -2.22 0.00
C GLN A 73 -3.91 -1.23 0.41
N MET A 74 -4.27 -0.36 1.35
CA MET A 74 -3.36 0.61 1.97
C MET A 74 -3.46 0.47 3.48
N PHE A 75 -2.40 0.78 4.21
CA PHE A 75 -2.47 0.84 5.68
C PHE A 75 -1.77 2.08 6.23
N ALA A 76 -2.31 2.59 7.33
CA ALA A 76 -1.67 3.57 8.19
C ALA A 76 -1.37 2.93 9.54
N ARG A 77 -0.12 3.02 9.99
CA ARG A 77 0.29 2.47 11.29
C ARG A 77 -0.09 3.46 12.40
N LEU A 78 -0.88 3.00 13.36
CA LEU A 78 -1.30 3.80 14.51
C LEU A 78 -0.40 3.55 15.73
N THR A 79 -0.02 2.29 15.94
CA THR A 79 0.98 1.83 16.91
C THR A 79 1.75 0.65 16.31
N ASP A 80 2.73 0.10 17.03
CA ASP A 80 3.52 -1.04 16.54
C ASP A 80 2.66 -2.27 16.18
N THR A 81 1.57 -2.50 16.92
CA THR A 81 0.69 -3.66 16.74
C THR A 81 -0.68 -3.31 16.20
N VAL A 82 -0.97 -2.04 15.92
CA VAL A 82 -2.29 -1.57 15.47
C VAL A 82 -2.17 -0.71 14.23
N TYR A 83 -2.93 -1.06 13.20
CA TYR A 83 -2.97 -0.31 11.94
C TYR A 83 -4.40 -0.17 11.44
N LEU A 84 -4.64 0.91 10.72
CA LEU A 84 -5.87 1.13 9.98
C LEU A 84 -5.63 0.68 8.54
N ARG A 85 -6.34 -0.36 8.09
CA ARG A 85 -6.29 -0.85 6.71
C ARG A 85 -7.47 -0.30 5.93
N TYR A 86 -7.18 0.29 4.78
CA TYR A 86 -8.14 0.62 3.74
C TYR A 86 -8.17 -0.48 2.70
N THR A 87 -9.36 -0.84 2.24
CA THR A 87 -9.54 -1.79 1.15
C THR A 87 -10.57 -1.25 0.18
N ALA A 88 -10.21 -1.21 -1.09
CA ALA A 88 -11.10 -0.91 -2.21
C ALA A 88 -11.01 -2.03 -3.24
N GLU A 89 -12.15 -2.58 -3.63
CA GLU A 89 -12.21 -3.51 -4.77
C GLU A 89 -12.33 -2.70 -6.06
N VAL A 90 -11.61 -3.11 -7.10
CA VAL A 90 -11.66 -2.48 -8.43
C VAL A 90 -13.05 -2.65 -9.08
N ASP A 91 -13.79 -3.69 -8.68
CA ASP A 91 -15.14 -4.04 -9.18
C ASP A 91 -16.31 -3.20 -8.62
N GLY A 92 -16.03 -2.06 -7.98
CA GLY A 92 -17.06 -1.09 -7.60
C GLY A 92 -17.81 -1.40 -6.31
N LYS A 93 -17.34 -2.32 -5.47
CA LYS A 93 -17.80 -2.37 -4.07
C LYS A 93 -17.30 -1.13 -3.32
N LEU A 94 -18.16 -0.58 -2.47
CA LEU A 94 -17.81 0.58 -1.65
C LEU A 94 -16.57 0.27 -0.80
N PRO A 95 -15.56 1.15 -0.77
CA PRO A 95 -14.38 0.92 0.03
C PRO A 95 -14.71 0.88 1.52
N TRP A 96 -13.87 0.22 2.30
CA TRP A 96 -14.04 0.14 3.75
C TRP A 96 -12.71 0.21 4.48
N PHE A 97 -12.82 0.50 5.77
CA PHE A 97 -11.70 0.56 6.70
C PHE A 97 -11.83 -0.54 7.75
N HIS A 98 -10.71 -1.19 8.06
CA HIS A 98 -10.57 -2.11 9.17
C HIS A 98 -9.51 -1.59 10.14
N LEU A 99 -9.82 -1.54 11.42
CA LEU A 99 -8.81 -1.54 12.46
C LEU A 99 -8.27 -2.97 12.58
N VAL A 100 -6.98 -3.14 12.42
CA VAL A 100 -6.33 -4.43 12.56
C VAL A 100 -5.37 -4.38 13.73
N VAL A 101 -5.47 -5.39 14.59
CA VAL A 101 -4.67 -5.55 15.80
C VAL A 101 -3.91 -6.85 15.69
N ASN A 102 -2.58 -6.77 15.64
CA ASN A 102 -1.70 -7.91 15.67
C ASN A 102 -1.29 -8.24 17.10
N CYS A 103 -1.17 -9.52 17.39
CA CYS A 103 -0.65 -10.04 18.64
C CYS A 103 0.67 -10.75 18.35
N ASP A 104 1.80 -10.12 18.66
CA ASP A 104 3.12 -10.72 18.39
C ASP A 104 3.37 -11.98 19.22
N ALA A 105 2.78 -12.05 20.42
CA ALA A 105 2.92 -13.21 21.29
C ALA A 105 2.20 -14.47 20.74
N CYS A 106 1.10 -14.27 20.02
CA CYS A 106 0.23 -15.35 19.56
C CYS A 106 0.13 -15.46 18.04
N LEU A 107 0.84 -14.59 17.30
CA LEU A 107 0.92 -14.53 15.84
C LEU A 107 -0.46 -14.49 15.16
N SER A 108 -1.46 -13.90 15.83
CA SER A 108 -2.82 -13.78 15.31
C SER A 108 -3.18 -12.31 15.09
N SER A 109 -4.00 -12.04 14.08
CA SER A 109 -4.63 -10.73 13.88
C SER A 109 -6.10 -10.77 14.25
N ARG A 110 -6.61 -9.62 14.71
CA ARG A 110 -8.04 -9.35 14.85
C ARG A 110 -8.39 -8.12 14.04
N GLU A 111 -9.52 -8.16 13.36
CA GLU A 111 -9.96 -7.10 12.48
C GLU A 111 -11.35 -6.63 12.88
N ALA A 112 -11.56 -5.31 12.89
CA ALA A 112 -12.85 -4.70 13.15
C ALA A 112 -13.14 -3.66 12.07
N ARG A 113 -14.29 -3.79 11.38
CA ARG A 113 -14.72 -2.80 10.40
C ARG A 113 -15.12 -1.52 11.13
N VAL A 114 -14.60 -0.38 10.66
CA VAL A 114 -14.88 0.93 11.24
C VAL A 114 -15.53 1.83 10.20
N SER A 115 -16.64 2.46 10.58
CA SER A 115 -17.43 3.31 9.70
C SER A 115 -17.27 4.79 10.00
N ASP A 116 -16.90 5.18 11.19
CA ASP A 116 -16.74 6.59 11.51
C ASP A 116 -15.75 6.75 12.67
N LEU A 117 -15.58 7.99 13.12
CA LEU A 117 -14.64 8.31 14.17
C LEU A 117 -15.05 7.69 15.52
N ALA A 118 -16.36 7.56 15.79
CA ALA A 118 -16.84 6.97 17.03
C ALA A 118 -16.59 5.45 17.05
N ASP A 119 -16.85 4.78 15.92
CA ASP A 119 -16.51 3.36 15.73
C ASP A 119 -15.01 3.11 15.88
N LEU A 120 -14.19 3.97 15.27
CA LEU A 120 -12.74 3.86 15.34
C LEU A 120 -12.24 4.05 16.79
N ALA A 121 -12.73 5.06 17.49
CA ALA A 121 -12.38 5.30 18.90
C ALA A 121 -12.78 4.13 19.80
N ALA A 122 -13.98 3.57 19.60
CA ALA A 122 -14.45 2.40 20.33
C ALA A 122 -13.57 1.16 20.05
N ALA A 123 -13.23 0.91 18.78
CA ALA A 123 -12.37 -0.19 18.38
C ALA A 123 -10.94 -0.07 18.96
N LEU A 124 -10.38 1.14 18.96
CA LEU A 124 -9.07 1.43 19.56
C LEU A 124 -9.06 1.19 21.08
N HIS A 125 -10.13 1.61 21.76
CA HIS A 125 -10.28 1.38 23.19
C HIS A 125 -10.33 -0.12 23.51
N VAL A 126 -11.09 -0.91 22.74
CA VAL A 126 -11.14 -2.38 22.88
C VAL A 126 -9.78 -3.02 22.57
N ALA A 127 -9.02 -2.46 21.64
CA ALA A 127 -7.65 -2.89 21.32
C ALA A 127 -6.62 -2.51 22.41
N GLY A 128 -7.01 -1.74 23.43
CA GLY A 128 -6.13 -1.29 24.51
C GLY A 128 -5.22 -0.12 24.13
N VAL A 129 -5.48 0.54 23.00
CA VAL A 129 -4.81 1.78 22.61
C VAL A 129 -5.45 2.93 23.40
N ARG A 130 -4.62 3.70 24.12
CA ARG A 130 -5.05 4.79 25.01
C ARG A 130 -4.63 6.14 24.46
#